data_AF-A0A357VIP6-F1
#
_entry.id   AF-A0A357VIP6-F1
#
_cell.length_a   1.000
_cell.length_b   1.000
_cell.length_c   1.000
_cell.angle_alpha   90.00
_cell.angle_beta   90.00
_cell.angle_gamma   90.00
#
_symmetry.space_group_name_H-M   'P 1'
#
loop_
_entity.id
_entity.type
_entity.pdbx_description
1 polymer ?
#
loop_
_entity_poly.entity_id
_entity_poly.type
_entity_poly.pdbx_seq_one_letter_code
_entity_poly.pdbx_strand_id
1 'polypeptide(L)' 'MVQRRPPCPSGVFWEVLPGDTLFGIAQAVGTTVERLMELNPGIDPYNLQVGQYICLP' A
#
# COMPACT_ATOMS: atom_id res chain seq x y z
N MET A 1 -8.78 -15.89 10.86
CA MET A 1 -7.60 -16.14 10.02
C MET A 1 -6.67 -14.95 10.19
N VAL A 2 -5.48 -15.14 10.78
CA VAL A 2 -4.55 -14.01 10.97
C VAL A 2 -3.93 -13.74 9.60
N GLN A 3 -4.42 -12.71 8.91
CA GLN A 3 -3.84 -12.28 7.64
C GLN A 3 -2.39 -11.88 7.94
N ARG A 4 -1.42 -12.69 7.48
CA ARG A 4 0.00 -12.41 7.67
C ARG A 4 0.32 -11.16 6.87
N ARG A 5 0.31 -10.00 7.53
CA ARG A 5 0.76 -8.75 6.93
C ARG A 5 2.21 -8.96 6.46
N PRO A 6 2.56 -8.54 5.23
CA PRO A 6 3.94 -8.59 4.77
C PRO A 6 4.85 -7.83 5.74
N PRO A 7 6.15 -8.19 5.82
CA PRO A 7 7.10 -7.42 6.62
C PRO A 7 7.13 -5.97 6.12
N CYS A 8 6.81 -5.04 7.02
CA CYS A 8 6.77 -3.62 6.77
C CYS A 8 7.71 -2.90 7.75
N PRO A 9 8.77 -2.20 7.28
CA PRO A 9 9.74 -1.57 8.17
C PRO A 9 9.14 -0.55 9.16
N SER A 10 8.16 0.23 8.72
CA SER A 10 7.44 1.19 9.57
C SER A 10 6.42 0.53 10.50
N GLY A 11 5.96 -0.68 10.16
CA GLY A 11 4.81 -1.33 10.80
C GLY A 11 3.47 -0.62 10.54
N VAL A 12 3.45 0.44 9.73
CA VAL A 12 2.27 1.23 9.41
C VAL A 12 1.71 0.77 8.06
N PHE A 13 0.39 0.60 8.01
CA PHE A 13 -0.30 0.12 6.82
C PHE A 13 -1.47 1.03 6.45
N TRP A 14 -1.72 1.15 5.16
CA TRP A 14 -2.96 1.67 4.59
C TRP A 14 -3.82 0.50 4.11
N GLU A 15 -5.07 0.42 4.55
CA GLU A 15 -6.04 -0.54 4.00
C GLU A 15 -6.73 0.09 2.79
N VAL A 16 -6.61 -0.54 1.63
CA VAL A 16 -7.20 -0.05 0.38
C VAL A 16 -8.72 -0.02 0.49
N LEU A 17 -9.30 1.15 0.26
CA LEU A 17 -10.73 1.39 0.21
C LEU A 17 -11.21 1.56 -1.24
N PRO A 18 -12.54 1.47 -1.48
CA PRO A 18 -13.10 1.74 -2.80
C PRO A 18 -12.72 3.16 -3.28
N GLY A 19 -12.14 3.23 -4.48
CA GLY A 19 -11.70 4.49 -5.10
C GLY A 19 -10.24 4.87 -4.81
N ASP A 20 -9.55 4.14 -3.94
CA ASP A 20 -8.13 4.35 -3.73
C ASP A 20 -7.32 4.03 -5.00
N THR A 21 -6.27 4.82 -5.20
CA THR A 21 -5.24 4.57 -6.21
C THR A 21 -3.89 4.67 -5.53
N LEU A 22 -2.87 4.01 -6.08
CA LEU A 22 -1.53 4.08 -5.49
C LEU A 22 -0.99 5.52 -5.49
N PHE A 23 -1.36 6.31 -6.51
CA PHE A 23 -1.07 7.74 -6.58
C PHE A 23 -1.78 8.55 -5.48
N GLY A 24 -3.08 8.33 -5.26
CA GLY A 24 -3.84 9.02 -4.22
C GLY A 24 -3.32 8.70 -2.81
N ILE A 25 -2.98 7.43 -2.57
CA ILE A 25 -2.36 7.00 -1.31
C ILE A 25 -1.00 7.69 -1.13
N ALA A 26 -0.15 7.69 -2.16
CA ALA A 26 1.17 8.33 -2.10
C ALA A 26 1.05 9.83 -1.76
N GLN A 27 0.12 10.54 -2.41
CA GLN A 27 -0.14 11.95 -2.13
C GLN A 27 -0.64 12.17 -0.69
N ALA A 28 -1.58 11.34 -0.22
CA ALA A 28 -2.17 11.47 1.11
C ALA A 28 -1.15 11.30 2.24
N VAL A 29 -0.15 10.44 2.04
CA VAL A 29 0.87 10.13 3.05
C VAL A 29 2.19 10.88 2.82
N GLY A 30 2.26 11.74 1.78
CA GLY A 30 3.45 12.55 1.51
C GLY A 30 4.65 11.76 0.99
N THR A 31 4.43 10.74 0.16
CA THR A 31 5.48 9.93 -0.47
C THR A 31 5.29 9.84 -1.99
N THR A 32 6.05 8.96 -2.67
CA THR A 32 5.91 8.71 -4.11
C THR A 32 5.37 7.31 -4.39
N VAL A 33 4.79 7.13 -5.58
CA VAL A 33 4.29 5.82 -6.03
C VAL A 33 5.42 4.81 -6.10
N GLU A 34 6.59 5.23 -6.60
CA GLU A 34 7.80 4.40 -6.68
C GLU A 34 8.19 3.88 -5.29
N ARG A 35 8.17 4.76 -4.28
CA ARG A 35 8.51 4.36 -2.91
C ARG A 35 7.51 3.35 -2.33
N LEU A 36 6.21 3.51 -2.63
CA LEU A 36 5.21 2.51 -2.24
C LEU A 36 5.44 1.18 -2.95
N MET A 37 5.79 1.18 -4.24
CA MET A 37 6.08 -0.05 -4.98
C MET A 37 7.34 -0.76 -4.46
N GLU A 38 8.39 -0.03 -4.09
CA GLU A 38 9.59 -0.58 -3.46
C GLU A 38 9.28 -1.32 -2.14
N LEU A 39 8.41 -0.74 -1.31
CA LEU A 39 8.02 -1.31 -0.02
C LEU A 39 7.02 -2.47 -0.14
N ASN A 40 6.38 -2.61 -1.31
CA ASN A 40 5.35 -3.61 -1.56
C ASN A 40 5.67 -4.43 -2.83
N PRO A 41 6.72 -5.27 -2.82
CA PRO A 41 7.10 -6.06 -3.99
C PRO A 41 5.94 -6.92 -4.50
N GLY A 42 5.68 -6.86 -5.81
CA GLY A 42 4.60 -7.62 -6.45
C GLY A 42 3.24 -6.94 -6.43
N ILE A 43 3.13 -5.71 -5.91
CA ILE A 43 1.92 -4.91 -6.06
C ILE A 43 1.68 -4.55 -7.54
N ASP A 44 0.43 -4.66 -7.98
CA ASP A 44 -0.02 -4.12 -9.25
C ASP A 44 -0.66 -2.73 -9.03
N PRO A 45 -0.04 -1.64 -9.48
CA PRO A 45 -0.56 -0.29 -9.29
C PRO A 45 -1.89 -0.03 -10.00
N TYR A 46 -2.25 -0.87 -10.99
CA TYR A 46 -3.49 -0.75 -11.77
C TYR A 46 -4.59 -1.71 -11.29
N ASN A 47 -4.31 -2.55 -10.30
CA ASN A 47 -5.24 -3.56 -9.80
C ASN A 47 -5.19 -3.70 -8.27
N LEU A 48 -5.32 -2.58 -7.57
CA LEU A 48 -5.45 -2.58 -6.12
C LEU A 48 -6.75 -3.27 -5.69
N GLN A 49 -6.66 -4.17 -4.72
CA GLN A 49 -7.81 -4.90 -4.19
C GLN A 49 -8.33 -4.21 -2.92
N VAL A 50 -9.64 -4.02 -2.80
CA VAL A 50 -10.24 -3.51 -1.55
C VAL A 50 -9.92 -4.47 -0.40
N GLY A 51 -9.48 -3.92 0.74
CA GLY A 51 -9.01 -4.68 1.89
C GLY A 51 -7.54 -5.14 1.80
N GLN A 52 -6.84 -4.83 0.71
CA GLN A 52 -5.39 -5.02 0.61
C GLN A 52 -4.66 -4.05 1.55
N TYR A 53 -3.63 -4.53 2.23
CA TYR A 53 -2.76 -3.68 3.03
C TYR A 53 -1.52 -3.23 2.24
N ILE A 54 -1.27 -1.92 2.23
CA ILE A 54 -0.08 -1.27 1.64
C ILE A 54 0.85 -0.87 2.78
N CYS A 55 2.08 -1.37 2.79
CA CYS A 55 3.12 -0.89 3.69
C CYS A 55 3.49 0.56 3.34
N LEU A 56 3.47 1.44 4.33
CA LEU A 56 3.86 2.84 4.18
C LEU A 56 5.32 3.04 4.62
N PRO A 57 6.01 4.10 4.13
CA PRO A 57 7.37 4.44 4.56
C PRO A 57 7.52 4.69 6.06
#